data_AF-A0A0F9Z7I3-F1
#
_entry.id   AF-A0A0F9Z7I3-F1
#
_cell.length_a   1.000
_cell.length_b   1.000
_cell.length_c   1.000
_cell.angle_alpha   90.00
_cell.angle_beta   90.00
_cell.angle_gamma   90.00
#
_symmetry.space_group_name_H-M   'P 1'
#
loop_
_entity.id
_entity.type
_entity.pdbx_description
1 polymer ?
#
loop_
_entity_poly.entity_id
_entity_poly.type
_entity_poly.pdbx_seq_one_letter_code
_entity_poly.pdbx_strand_id
1 'polypeptide(L)'
;AIGNIAKHSQESYKKIRNFYKELNDIRKEKEEELKKGYYENAFNIKKREEDTLKKIFLIENEFKNIKEDKFIITESEVRKAISIMTSIPLEEVNKTISQELEDLESRLKNYIIGQDEAIKSLALCIRRSRSGLNFYDRPIGSFIFIGPTGVGKTELAKILSKTVFGDNSFI
;
A
#
# COMPACT_ATOMS: atom_id res chain seq x y z
N ALA A 1 -19.41 -2.01 20.37
CA ALA A 1 -19.32 -3.46 20.04
C ALA A 1 -18.08 -3.77 19.18
N ILE A 2 -17.88 -3.14 18.02
CA ILE A 2 -16.81 -3.44 17.05
C ILE A 2 -15.38 -3.30 17.62
N GLY A 3 -15.14 -2.30 18.49
CA GLY A 3 -13.82 -2.05 19.08
C GLY A 3 -13.30 -3.12 20.04
N ASN A 4 -14.18 -3.89 20.69
CA ASN A 4 -13.75 -4.97 21.60
C ASN A 4 -13.36 -6.24 20.81
N ILE A 5 -14.06 -6.52 19.71
CA ILE A 5 -13.77 -7.66 18.82
C ILE A 5 -12.42 -7.45 18.12
N ALA A 6 -12.12 -6.23 17.67
CA ALA A 6 -10.83 -5.90 17.05
C ALA A 6 -9.64 -6.05 18.01
N LYS A 7 -9.79 -5.67 19.29
CA LYS A 7 -8.76 -5.87 20.32
C LYS A 7 -8.54 -7.35 20.65
N HIS A 8 -9.63 -8.11 20.84
CA HIS A 8 -9.57 -9.55 21.12
C HIS A 8 -8.95 -10.33 19.94
N SER A 9 -9.23 -9.89 18.71
CA SER A 9 -8.63 -10.39 17.47
C SER A 9 -7.11 -10.19 17.45
N GLN A 10 -6.63 -8.95 17.63
CA GLN A 10 -5.20 -8.68 17.61
C GLN A 10 -4.41 -9.41 18.70
N GLU A 11 -4.97 -9.51 19.91
CA GLU A 11 -4.32 -10.19 21.03
C GLU A 11 -4.19 -11.70 20.79
N SER A 12 -5.20 -12.30 20.16
CA SER A 12 -5.20 -13.72 19.79
C SER A 12 -4.24 -14.01 18.64
N TYR A 13 -4.19 -13.15 17.59
CA TYR A 13 -3.19 -13.26 16.53
C TYR A 13 -1.75 -13.14 17.06
N LYS A 14 -1.53 -12.25 18.03
CA LYS A 14 -0.22 -12.12 18.70
C LYS A 14 0.14 -13.38 19.49
N LYS A 15 -0.83 -13.99 20.19
CA LYS A 15 -0.64 -15.28 20.89
C LYS A 15 -0.33 -16.43 19.93
N ILE A 16 -1.11 -16.59 18.85
CA ILE A 16 -0.88 -17.60 17.81
C ILE A 16 0.52 -17.43 17.20
N ARG A 17 0.91 -16.20 16.84
CA ARG A 17 2.24 -15.92 16.29
C ARG A 17 3.36 -16.28 17.25
N ASN A 18 3.20 -16.02 18.55
CA ASN A 18 4.17 -16.40 19.57
C ASN A 18 4.28 -17.92 19.70
N PHE A 19 3.17 -18.66 19.69
CA PHE A 19 3.19 -20.13 19.73
C PHE A 19 3.83 -20.75 18.49
N TYR A 20 3.62 -20.20 17.30
CA TYR A 20 4.34 -20.65 16.09
C TYR A 20 5.84 -20.39 16.17
N LYS A 21 6.26 -19.30 16.83
CA LYS A 21 7.68 -19.02 17.09
C LYS A 21 8.27 -20.05 18.06
N GLU A 22 7.59 -20.29 19.18
CA GLU A 22 7.95 -21.31 20.16
C GLU A 22 8.02 -22.72 19.54
N LEU A 23 7.06 -23.07 18.67
CA LEU A 23 7.05 -24.34 17.93
C LEU A 23 8.30 -24.51 17.06
N ASN A 24 8.71 -23.45 16.36
CA ASN A 24 9.91 -23.48 15.54
C ASN A 24 11.18 -23.65 16.38
N ASP A 25 11.23 -23.02 17.55
CA ASP A 25 12.37 -23.16 18.47
C ASP A 25 12.43 -24.57 19.06
N ILE A 26 11.29 -25.14 19.48
CA ILE A 26 11.17 -26.53 19.96
C ILE A 26 11.58 -27.54 18.87
N ARG A 27 11.21 -27.29 17.60
CA ARG A 27 11.60 -28.14 16.47
C ARG A 27 13.10 -28.14 16.23
N LYS A 28 13.75 -26.98 16.34
CA LYS A 28 15.21 -26.86 16.25
C LYS A 28 15.90 -27.60 17.40
N GLU A 29 15.44 -27.41 18.64
CA GLU A 29 15.95 -28.11 19.82
C GLU A 29 15.86 -29.63 19.64
N LYS A 30 14.72 -30.13 19.12
CA LYS A 30 14.52 -31.55 18.82
C LYS A 30 15.51 -32.07 17.79
N GLU A 31 15.72 -31.34 16.69
CA GLU A 31 16.70 -31.72 15.66
C GLU A 31 18.13 -31.75 16.19
N GLU A 32 18.50 -30.84 17.07
CA GLU A 32 19.81 -30.83 17.72
C GLU A 32 20.01 -32.03 18.65
N GLU A 33 19.02 -32.37 19.47
CA GLU A 33 19.11 -33.53 20.37
C GLU A 33 19.13 -34.85 19.60
N LEU A 34 18.40 -34.94 18.49
CA LEU A 34 18.47 -36.08 17.57
C LEU A 34 19.86 -36.23 16.92
N LYS A 35 20.48 -35.11 16.52
CA LYS A 35 21.86 -35.10 15.98
C LYS A 35 22.90 -35.54 17.01
N LYS A 36 22.68 -35.20 18.29
CA LYS A 36 23.56 -35.62 19.41
C LYS A 36 23.30 -37.06 19.86
N GLY A 37 22.24 -37.71 19.38
CA GLY A 37 21.88 -39.09 19.74
C GLY A 37 21.12 -39.23 21.07
N TYR A 38 20.60 -38.13 21.63
CA TYR A 38 19.84 -38.13 22.89
C TYR A 38 18.34 -38.38 22.64
N TYR A 39 17.98 -39.64 22.40
CA TYR A 39 16.62 -40.04 22.04
C TYR A 39 15.57 -39.75 23.13
N GLU A 40 15.92 -39.88 24.41
CA GLU A 40 15.01 -39.58 25.53
C GLU A 40 14.64 -38.09 25.58
N ASN A 41 15.62 -37.21 25.40
CA ASN A 41 15.38 -35.76 25.33
C ASN A 41 14.53 -35.41 24.12
N ALA A 42 14.83 -35.98 22.95
CA ALA A 42 14.04 -35.77 21.74
C ALA A 42 12.57 -36.24 21.92
N PHE A 43 12.33 -37.32 22.67
CA PHE A 43 10.98 -37.77 23.01
C PHE A 43 10.23 -36.77 23.90
N ASN A 44 10.89 -36.25 24.93
CA ASN A 44 10.31 -35.22 25.80
C ASN A 44 10.00 -33.92 25.05
N ILE A 45 10.89 -33.51 24.13
CA ILE A 45 10.69 -32.33 23.29
C ILE A 45 9.55 -32.56 22.30
N LYS A 46 9.42 -33.76 21.72
CA LYS A 46 8.27 -34.13 20.86
C LYS A 46 6.94 -34.00 21.61
N LYS A 47 6.89 -34.40 22.88
CA LYS A 47 5.68 -34.23 23.71
C LYS A 47 5.32 -32.75 23.90
N ARG A 48 6.31 -31.89 24.13
CA ARG A 48 6.09 -30.42 24.18
C ARG A 48 5.60 -29.87 22.84
N GLU A 49 6.14 -30.36 21.73
CA GLU A 49 5.68 -29.99 20.37
C GLU A 49 4.18 -30.30 20.19
N GLU A 50 3.75 -31.50 20.58
CA GLU A 50 2.33 -31.90 20.50
C GLU A 50 1.43 -31.03 21.40
N ASP A 51 1.89 -30.68 22.60
CA ASP A 51 1.11 -29.84 23.52
C ASP A 51 1.01 -28.40 23.02
N THR A 52 2.06 -27.85 22.39
CA THR A 52 2.01 -26.52 21.76
C THR A 52 1.09 -26.53 20.53
N LEU A 53 1.08 -27.59 19.73
CA LEU A 53 0.13 -27.75 18.63
C LEU A 53 -1.33 -27.79 19.11
N LYS A 54 -1.61 -28.49 20.20
CA LYS A 54 -2.96 -28.50 20.81
C LYS A 54 -3.39 -27.10 21.25
N LYS A 55 -2.49 -26.32 21.86
CA LYS A 55 -2.77 -24.92 22.24
C LYS A 55 -3.11 -24.05 21.03
N ILE A 56 -2.36 -24.18 19.94
CA ILE A 56 -2.64 -23.45 18.68
C ILE A 56 -4.02 -23.83 18.14
N PHE A 57 -4.33 -25.13 18.08
CA PHE A 57 -5.59 -25.63 17.57
C PHE A 57 -6.81 -25.16 18.39
N LEU A 58 -6.69 -25.13 19.73
CA LEU A 58 -7.74 -24.61 20.61
C LEU A 58 -8.04 -23.13 20.31
N ILE A 59 -7.00 -22.31 20.22
CA ILE A 59 -7.15 -20.88 19.94
C ILE A 59 -7.71 -20.65 18.52
N GLU A 60 -7.28 -21.42 17.53
CA GLU A 60 -7.81 -21.35 16.16
C GLU A 60 -9.30 -21.72 16.08
N ASN A 61 -9.75 -22.71 16.87
CA ASN A 61 -11.15 -23.11 16.92
C ASN A 61 -12.04 -22.12 17.69
N GLU A 62 -11.57 -21.60 18.82
CA GLU A 62 -12.23 -20.48 19.50
C GLU A 62 -12.44 -19.32 18.52
N PHE A 63 -11.45 -19.06 17.65
CA PHE A 63 -11.55 -18.02 16.64
C PHE A 63 -12.47 -18.36 15.47
N LYS A 64 -12.52 -19.62 15.02
CA LYS A 64 -13.47 -20.06 13.98
C LYS A 64 -14.92 -19.92 14.44
N ASN A 65 -15.20 -20.13 15.72
CA ASN A 65 -16.54 -19.97 16.27
C ASN A 65 -16.94 -18.49 16.40
N ILE A 66 -15.98 -17.56 16.48
CA ILE A 66 -16.22 -16.10 16.44
C ILE A 66 -16.40 -15.59 14.99
N LYS A 67 -15.91 -16.33 13.99
CA LYS A 67 -15.88 -15.95 12.57
C LYS A 67 -17.22 -15.98 11.81
N GLU A 68 -18.34 -16.33 12.45
CA GLU A 68 -19.66 -16.16 11.78
C GLU A 68 -19.99 -14.68 11.54
N ASP A 69 -19.38 -13.75 12.29
CA ASP A 69 -19.32 -12.35 11.90
C ASP A 69 -18.24 -12.15 10.83
N LYS A 70 -18.65 -12.26 9.56
CA LYS A 70 -17.82 -11.98 8.38
C LYS A 70 -17.09 -10.65 8.56
N PHE A 71 -15.76 -10.70 8.65
CA PHE A 71 -14.91 -9.51 8.54
C PHE A 71 -15.07 -8.94 7.12
N ILE A 72 -15.86 -7.88 6.98
CA ILE A 72 -16.01 -7.16 5.72
C ILE A 72 -14.81 -6.23 5.62
N ILE A 73 -13.87 -6.54 4.73
CA ILE A 73 -12.78 -5.63 4.40
C ILE A 73 -13.40 -4.39 3.76
N THR A 74 -13.28 -3.26 4.44
CA THR A 74 -13.81 -1.98 3.93
C THR A 74 -12.74 -1.22 3.15
N GLU A 75 -13.16 -0.36 2.22
CA GLU A 75 -12.25 0.49 1.44
C GLU A 75 -11.32 1.34 2.33
N SER A 76 -11.81 1.77 3.50
CA SER A 76 -11.03 2.51 4.50
C SER A 76 -9.86 1.71 5.05
N GLU A 77 -10.03 0.40 5.26
CA GLU A 77 -8.97 -0.47 5.80
C GLU A 77 -7.87 -0.71 4.76
N VAL A 78 -8.24 -0.95 3.50
CA VAL A 78 -7.29 -1.08 2.39
C VAL A 78 -6.49 0.22 2.22
N ARG A 79 -7.18 1.37 2.30
CA ARG A 79 -6.54 2.69 2.20
C ARG A 79 -5.55 2.93 3.33
N LYS A 80 -5.89 2.59 4.58
CA LYS A 80 -4.97 2.68 5.71
C LYS A 80 -3.73 1.80 5.51
N ALA A 81 -3.90 0.58 5.02
CA ALA A 81 -2.78 -0.32 4.75
C ALA A 81 -1.81 0.26 3.70
N ILE A 82 -2.35 0.81 2.61
CA ILE A 82 -1.53 1.46 1.56
C ILE A 82 -0.83 2.71 2.12
N SER A 83 -1.53 3.53 2.88
CA SER A 83 -0.98 4.76 3.48
C SER A 83 0.17 4.46 4.46
N ILE A 84 0.06 3.40 5.26
CA ILE A 84 1.16 2.93 6.13
C ILE A 84 2.34 2.44 5.28
N MET A 85 2.06 1.72 4.19
CA MET A 85 3.11 1.17 3.31
C MET A 85 3.86 2.27 2.54
N THR A 86 3.18 3.34 2.12
CA THR A 86 3.77 4.43 1.34
C THR A 86 4.18 5.63 2.18
N SER A 87 3.80 5.69 3.46
CA SER A 87 3.93 6.86 4.34
C SER A 87 3.25 8.14 3.82
N ILE A 88 2.32 8.00 2.86
CA ILE A 88 1.58 9.13 2.27
C ILE A 88 0.11 9.08 2.75
N PRO A 89 -0.41 10.13 3.41
CA PRO A 89 -1.80 10.18 3.88
C PRO A 89 -2.79 10.35 2.71
N LEU A 90 -3.50 9.28 2.34
CA LEU A 90 -4.36 9.24 1.15
C LEU A 90 -5.62 10.14 1.22
N GLU A 91 -6.07 10.52 2.42
CA GLU A 91 -7.26 11.37 2.59
C GLU A 91 -7.00 12.85 2.25
N GLU A 92 -5.84 13.38 2.61
CA GLU A 92 -5.42 14.75 2.27
C GLU A 92 -5.03 14.87 0.79
N VAL A 93 -4.46 13.80 0.24
CA VAL A 93 -4.01 13.71 -1.15
C VAL A 93 -5.18 13.86 -2.14
N ASN A 94 -6.31 13.18 -1.93
CA ASN A 94 -7.40 13.17 -2.93
C ASN A 94 -8.16 14.50 -3.06
N LYS A 95 -8.44 15.19 -1.96
CA LYS A 95 -9.17 16.48 -2.00
C LYS A 95 -8.31 17.59 -2.61
N THR A 96 -7.05 17.68 -2.18
CA THR A 96 -6.10 18.67 -2.66
C THR A 96 -5.82 18.47 -4.15
N ILE A 97 -5.58 17.22 -4.58
CA ILE A 97 -5.32 16.90 -5.99
C ILE A 97 -6.53 17.24 -6.88
N SER A 98 -7.76 16.95 -6.44
CA SER A 98 -8.95 17.25 -7.26
C SER A 98 -9.09 18.75 -7.52
N GLN A 99 -8.88 19.57 -6.49
CA GLN A 99 -8.91 21.03 -6.61
C GLN A 99 -7.75 21.56 -7.48
N GLU A 100 -6.54 21.01 -7.30
CA GLU A 100 -5.38 21.39 -8.11
C GLU A 100 -5.55 21.07 -9.60
N LEU A 101 -6.28 19.99 -9.92
CA LEU A 101 -6.56 19.58 -11.30
C LEU A 101 -7.68 20.39 -11.96
N GLU A 102 -8.63 20.90 -11.17
CA GLU A 102 -9.69 21.78 -11.66
C GLU A 102 -9.08 23.07 -12.22
N ASP A 103 -8.14 23.67 -11.47
CA ASP A 103 -7.46 24.92 -11.82
C ASP A 103 -6.22 24.78 -12.72
N LEU A 104 -5.86 23.56 -13.12
CA LEU A 104 -4.61 23.29 -13.87
C LEU A 104 -4.49 24.10 -15.17
N GLU A 105 -5.57 24.22 -15.95
CA GLU A 105 -5.56 25.02 -17.20
C GLU A 105 -5.31 26.50 -16.92
N SER A 106 -6.04 27.07 -15.96
CA SER A 106 -5.91 28.47 -15.56
C SER A 106 -4.49 28.78 -15.05
N ARG A 107 -3.91 27.87 -14.26
CA ARG A 107 -2.54 28.00 -13.76
C ARG A 107 -1.52 27.98 -14.90
N LEU A 108 -1.67 27.09 -15.88
CA LEU A 108 -0.77 27.02 -17.04
C LEU A 108 -0.88 28.25 -17.94
N LYS A 109 -2.09 28.77 -18.14
CA LYS A 109 -2.35 30.00 -18.93
C LYS A 109 -1.71 31.25 -18.33
N ASN A 110 -1.54 31.31 -17.01
CA ASN A 110 -0.85 32.44 -16.36
C ASN A 110 0.62 32.57 -16.76
N TYR A 111 1.23 31.47 -17.23
CA TYR A 111 2.64 31.49 -17.63
C TYR A 111 2.85 31.35 -19.14
N ILE A 112 1.88 30.80 -19.87
CA ILE A 112 2.03 30.45 -21.28
C ILE A 112 0.90 31.11 -22.06
N ILE A 113 1.28 32.07 -22.91
CA ILE A 113 0.35 32.89 -23.68
C ILE A 113 0.19 32.30 -25.09
N GLY A 114 -1.07 32.14 -25.53
CA GLY A 114 -1.40 31.80 -26.92
C GLY A 114 -1.31 30.31 -27.29
N GLN A 115 -1.14 29.40 -26.33
CA GLN A 115 -1.09 27.94 -26.55
C GLN A 115 -2.27 27.20 -25.90
N ASP A 116 -3.48 27.77 -25.99
CA ASP A 116 -4.68 27.27 -25.29
C ASP A 116 -5.03 25.83 -25.63
N GLU A 117 -4.89 25.42 -26.90
CA GLU A 117 -5.21 24.06 -27.34
C GLU A 117 -4.25 23.01 -26.74
N ALA A 118 -2.95 23.32 -26.73
CA ALA A 118 -1.95 22.47 -26.11
C ALA A 118 -2.22 22.33 -24.60
N ILE A 119 -2.46 23.44 -23.91
CA ILE A 119 -2.76 23.46 -22.47
C ILE A 119 -4.00 22.62 -22.15
N LYS A 120 -5.07 22.76 -22.93
CA LYS A 120 -6.31 21.99 -22.74
C LYS A 120 -6.10 20.49 -22.93
N SER A 121 -5.37 20.09 -23.97
CA SER A 121 -5.04 18.68 -24.24
C SER A 121 -4.22 18.05 -23.11
N LEU A 122 -3.21 18.78 -22.62
CA LEU A 122 -2.40 18.38 -21.46
C LEU A 122 -3.22 18.22 -20.19
N ALA A 123 -4.04 19.21 -19.85
CA ALA A 123 -4.87 19.17 -18.65
C ALA A 123 -5.87 18.01 -18.69
N LEU A 124 -6.49 17.76 -19.85
CA LEU A 124 -7.39 16.61 -20.05
C LEU A 124 -6.67 15.27 -19.81
N CYS A 125 -5.48 15.12 -20.37
CA CYS A 125 -4.68 13.90 -20.23
C CYS A 125 -4.29 13.62 -18.76
N ILE A 126 -3.90 14.67 -18.04
CA ILE A 126 -3.50 14.57 -16.62
C ILE A 126 -4.71 14.26 -15.74
N ARG A 127 -5.86 14.92 -15.99
CA ARG A 127 -7.13 14.60 -15.29
C ARG A 127 -7.54 13.15 -15.51
N ARG A 128 -7.47 12.65 -16.74
CA ARG A 128 -7.76 11.24 -17.07
C ARG A 128 -6.86 10.30 -16.27
N SER A 129 -5.57 10.62 -16.15
CA SER A 129 -4.64 9.83 -15.35
C SER A 129 -4.94 9.77 -13.88
N ARG A 130 -5.32 10.90 -13.29
CA ARG A 130 -5.59 10.98 -11.86
C ARG A 130 -6.95 10.41 -11.49
N SER A 131 -7.89 10.35 -12.45
CA SER A 131 -9.19 9.68 -12.30
C SER A 131 -9.15 8.16 -12.35
N GLY A 132 -7.97 7.55 -12.57
CA GLY A 132 -7.84 6.09 -12.70
C GLY A 132 -8.32 5.52 -14.04
N LEU A 133 -8.71 6.36 -15.00
CA LEU A 133 -9.13 5.97 -16.35
C LEU A 133 -7.95 5.71 -17.29
N ASN A 134 -6.80 5.27 -16.76
CA ASN A 134 -5.58 5.05 -17.51
C ASN A 134 -5.22 3.57 -17.62
N PHE A 135 -4.60 3.20 -18.74
CA PHE A 135 -4.05 1.87 -18.96
C PHE A 135 -2.74 1.71 -18.18
N TYR A 136 -2.65 0.67 -17.33
CA TYR A 136 -1.50 0.42 -16.46
C TYR A 136 -0.17 0.22 -17.20
N ASP A 137 -0.20 -0.22 -18.46
CA ASP A 137 0.99 -0.53 -19.27
C ASP A 137 1.46 0.63 -20.17
N ARG A 138 0.95 1.86 -19.96
CA ARG A 138 1.26 3.00 -20.83
C ARG A 138 1.58 4.26 -20.04
N PRO A 139 2.49 5.12 -20.54
CA PRO A 139 2.73 6.41 -19.91
C PRO A 139 1.46 7.25 -19.88
N ILE A 140 1.35 8.11 -18.85
CA ILE A 140 0.20 8.98 -18.56
C ILE A 140 -0.21 9.79 -19.80
N GLY A 141 0.77 10.31 -20.53
CA GLY A 141 0.63 10.97 -21.82
C GLY A 141 2.00 11.07 -22.49
N SER A 142 2.00 10.98 -23.82
CA SER A 142 3.19 11.23 -24.64
C SER A 142 2.92 12.47 -25.49
N PHE A 143 3.75 13.49 -25.32
CA PHE A 143 3.58 14.79 -25.97
C PHE A 143 4.81 15.14 -26.79
N ILE A 144 4.59 15.68 -27.98
CA ILE A 144 5.63 16.24 -28.84
C ILE A 144 5.27 17.70 -29.10
N PHE A 145 6.14 18.61 -28.67
CA PHE A 145 5.95 20.05 -28.92
C PHE A 145 6.74 20.48 -30.15
N ILE A 146 6.04 20.87 -31.22
CA ILE A 146 6.63 21.24 -32.53
C ILE A 146 6.48 22.73 -32.80
N GLY A 147 7.44 23.33 -33.51
CA GLY A 147 7.35 24.68 -34.10
C GLY A 147 8.63 25.54 -33.89
N PRO A 148 8.57 26.85 -34.17
CA PRO A 148 9.76 27.71 -34.17
C PRO A 148 10.34 27.91 -32.76
N THR A 149 11.61 28.28 -32.69
CA THR A 149 12.31 28.60 -31.45
C THR A 149 11.71 29.83 -30.78
N GLY A 150 11.71 29.88 -29.44
CA GLY A 150 11.27 31.05 -28.68
C GLY A 150 9.77 31.15 -28.36
N VAL A 151 8.94 30.20 -28.83
CA VAL A 151 7.48 30.21 -28.58
C VAL A 151 7.05 29.50 -27.28
N GLY A 152 7.99 29.15 -26.41
CA GLY A 152 7.68 28.62 -25.08
C GLY A 152 7.44 27.10 -24.96
N LYS A 153 7.87 26.28 -25.94
CA LYS A 153 7.73 24.80 -25.86
C LYS A 153 8.46 24.18 -24.67
N THR A 154 9.73 24.53 -24.50
CA THR A 154 10.56 24.07 -23.38
C THR A 154 10.04 24.63 -22.05
N GLU A 155 9.57 25.88 -22.08
CA GLU A 155 9.01 26.54 -20.90
C GLU A 155 7.72 25.87 -20.45
N LEU A 156 6.86 25.46 -21.39
CA LEU A 156 5.66 24.70 -21.10
C LEU A 156 5.97 23.37 -20.41
N ALA A 157 7.01 22.64 -20.85
CA ALA A 157 7.44 21.43 -20.16
C ALA A 157 7.93 21.71 -18.73
N LYS A 158 8.69 22.80 -18.52
CA LYS A 158 9.18 23.23 -17.20
C LYS A 158 8.07 23.51 -16.22
N ILE A 159 7.12 24.31 -16.66
CA ILE A 159 6.00 24.75 -15.84
C ILE A 159 5.06 23.58 -15.56
N LEU A 160 4.88 22.68 -16.52
CA LEU A 160 4.12 21.44 -16.31
C LEU A 160 4.73 20.58 -15.20
N SER A 161 6.05 20.35 -15.22
CA SER A 161 6.72 19.57 -14.17
C SER A 161 6.48 20.19 -12.79
N LYS A 162 6.69 21.51 -12.69
CA LYS A 162 6.51 22.25 -11.45
C LYS A 162 5.07 22.23 -10.95
N THR A 163 4.09 22.37 -11.84
CA THR A 163 2.66 22.43 -11.47
C THR A 163 2.06 21.07 -11.13
N VAL A 164 2.54 19.98 -11.75
CA VAL A 164 1.97 18.64 -11.62
C VAL A 164 2.71 17.77 -10.60
N PHE A 165 4.03 17.95 -10.47
CA PHE A 165 4.87 17.11 -9.61
C PHE A 165 5.53 17.87 -8.45
N GLY A 166 5.41 19.20 -8.40
CA GLY A 166 5.99 20.02 -7.32
C GLY A 166 7.51 20.14 -7.35
N ASP A 167 8.21 19.20 -7.99
CA ASP A 167 9.67 19.18 -8.09
C ASP A 167 10.21 19.79 -9.39
N ASN A 168 11.28 20.56 -9.23
CA ASN A 168 12.12 21.11 -10.31
C ASN A 168 13.10 20.05 -10.87
N SER A 169 12.79 18.76 -10.78
CA SER A 169 13.64 17.71 -11.35
C SER A 169 13.49 17.65 -12.87
N PHE A 170 14.09 18.63 -13.56
CA PHE A 170 14.49 18.49 -14.95
C PHE A 170 15.82 17.72 -15.00
N ILE A 171 15.78 16.42 -14.70
CA ILE A 171 16.82 15.44 -15.05
C ILE A 171 16.13 14.10 -15.31
#